data_AF-A0A963C3B0-F1
#
_entry.id   AF-A0A963C3B0-F1
#
_cell.length_a   1.000
_cell.length_b   1.000
_cell.length_c   1.000
_cell.angle_alpha   90.00
_cell.angle_beta   90.00
_cell.angle_gamma   90.00
#
_symmetry.space_group_name_H-M   'P 1'
#
loop_
_entity.id
_entity.type
_entity.pdbx_description
1 polymer ?
#
loop_
_entity_poly.entity_id
_entity_poly.type
_entity_poly.pdbx_seq_one_letter_code
_entity_poly.pdbx_strand_id
1 'polypeptide(L)'
;AEPVFHVSAFEAEAWCTWAGRRLPAEAEWECAAKAFGEAFSPWGHVWQWTASPFAPYAGFSPDPYADYSQPWFHSHRAVRGGSFATPARLLDPAFRNFYEPQRDDIFVGFRSARNVS
;
A
#
# COMPACT_ATOMS: atom_id res chain seq x y z
N ALA A 1 17.22 -2.14 -12.47
CA ALA A 1 16.06 -1.27 -12.75
C ALA A 1 15.52 -0.79 -11.42
N GLU A 2 15.29 0.51 -11.27
CA GLU A 2 14.80 1.10 -10.02
C GLU A 2 13.25 1.20 -10.03
N PRO A 3 12.58 1.07 -8.88
CA PRO A 3 11.14 1.29 -8.78
C PRO A 3 10.78 2.74 -9.07
N VAL A 4 9.68 2.96 -9.78
CA VAL A 4 9.07 4.30 -9.88
C VAL A 4 8.48 4.71 -8.53
N PHE A 5 8.61 5.98 -8.18
CA PHE A 5 7.94 6.61 -7.05
C PHE A 5 7.50 8.03 -7.43
N HIS A 6 6.80 8.69 -6.50
CA HIS A 6 6.10 9.95 -6.74
C HIS A 6 5.02 9.83 -7.81
N VAL A 7 4.19 8.79 -7.66
CA VAL A 7 3.00 8.58 -8.49
C VAL A 7 1.78 8.48 -7.61
N SER A 8 0.71 9.15 -8.03
CA SER A 8 -0.60 9.06 -7.39
C SER A 8 -1.22 7.66 -7.57
N ALA A 9 -2.24 7.37 -6.76
CA ALA A 9 -2.97 6.12 -6.89
C ALA A 9 -3.70 6.03 -8.24
N PHE A 10 -4.14 7.18 -8.78
CA PHE A 10 -4.81 7.26 -10.08
C PHE A 10 -3.86 6.94 -11.24
N GLU A 11 -2.63 7.44 -11.20
CA GLU A 11 -1.60 7.12 -12.20
C GLU A 11 -1.21 5.64 -12.15
N ALA A 12 -1.06 5.10 -10.94
CA ALA A 12 -0.77 3.67 -10.74
C ALA A 12 -1.88 2.78 -11.31
N GLU A 13 -3.15 3.13 -11.09
CA GLU A 13 -4.31 2.42 -11.65
C GLU A 13 -4.41 2.57 -13.17
N ALA A 14 -4.17 3.78 -13.70
CA ALA A 14 -4.17 4.04 -15.14
C ALA A 14 -3.10 3.21 -15.84
N TRP A 15 -1.88 3.16 -15.29
CA TRP A 15 -0.82 2.32 -15.82
C TRP A 15 -1.19 0.83 -15.77
N CYS A 16 -1.73 0.37 -14.63
CA CYS A 16 -2.13 -1.03 -14.51
C CYS A 16 -3.19 -1.40 -15.56
N THR A 17 -4.18 -0.53 -15.76
CA THR A 17 -5.24 -0.71 -16.77
C THR A 17 -4.64 -0.78 -18.18
N TRP A 18 -3.77 0.17 -18.53
CA TRP A 18 -3.05 0.17 -19.81
C TRP A 18 -2.25 -1.12 -20.03
N ALA A 19 -1.62 -1.64 -18.98
CA ALA A 19 -0.83 -2.87 -19.01
C ALA A 19 -1.67 -4.17 -18.94
N GLY A 20 -3.01 -4.09 -18.93
CA GLY A 20 -3.89 -5.26 -18.77
C GLY A 20 -3.78 -5.93 -17.39
N ARG A 21 -3.53 -5.12 -16.36
CA ARG A 21 -3.27 -5.51 -14.96
C ARG A 21 -4.16 -4.71 -14.02
N ARG A 22 -3.95 -4.90 -12.71
CA ARG A 22 -4.60 -4.11 -11.64
C ARG A 22 -3.66 -3.87 -10.48
N LEU A 23 -4.03 -2.99 -9.56
CA LEU A 23 -3.42 -2.97 -8.23
C LEU A 23 -3.90 -4.19 -7.41
N PRO A 24 -3.04 -4.76 -6.53
CA PRO A 24 -3.46 -5.76 -5.56
C PRO A 24 -4.36 -5.11 -4.50
N ALA A 25 -5.32 -5.87 -3.96
CA ALA A 25 -5.94 -5.51 -2.70
C ALA A 25 -4.90 -5.59 -1.57
N GLU A 26 -5.09 -4.84 -0.48
CA GLU A 26 -4.12 -4.85 0.63
C GLU A 26 -3.95 -6.24 1.26
N ALA A 27 -5.03 -7.05 1.27
CA ALA A 27 -5.00 -8.43 1.76
C ALA A 27 -4.19 -9.36 0.85
N GLU A 28 -4.29 -9.20 -0.48
CA GLU A 28 -3.47 -9.95 -1.43
C GLU A 28 -1.99 -9.59 -1.28
N TRP A 29 -1.71 -8.29 -1.10
CA TRP A 29 -0.37 -7.79 -0.85
C TRP A 29 0.22 -8.37 0.44
N GLU A 30 -0.55 -8.34 1.54
CA GLU A 30 -0.11 -8.87 2.84
C GLU A 30 0.11 -10.38 2.79
N CYS A 31 -0.78 -11.12 2.13
CA CYS A 31 -0.65 -12.56 1.93
C CYS A 31 0.65 -12.87 1.17
N ALA A 32 0.93 -12.16 0.07
CA ALA A 32 2.17 -12.33 -0.69
C ALA A 32 3.41 -11.97 0.14
N ALA A 33 3.38 -10.87 0.89
CA ALA A 33 4.49 -10.46 1.75
C ALA A 33 4.80 -11.50 2.84
N LYS A 34 3.76 -12.07 3.47
CA LYS A 34 3.91 -13.12 4.48
C LYS A 34 4.38 -14.46 3.88
N ALA A 35 3.87 -14.83 2.71
CA ALA A 35 4.17 -16.12 2.08
C ALA A 35 5.59 -16.20 1.51
N PHE A 36 6.11 -15.09 0.98
CA PHE A 36 7.36 -15.08 0.22
C PHE A 36 8.48 -14.28 0.89
N GLY A 37 8.19 -13.51 1.96
CA GLY A 37 9.20 -12.79 2.74
C GLY A 37 10.11 -11.91 1.89
N GLU A 38 11.42 -12.08 2.03
CA GLU A 38 12.44 -11.33 1.25
C GLU A 38 12.31 -11.54 -0.26
N ALA A 39 11.84 -12.70 -0.72
CA ALA A 39 11.68 -12.98 -2.15
C ALA A 39 10.59 -12.12 -2.80
N PHE A 40 9.62 -11.63 -2.03
CA PHE A 40 8.64 -10.65 -2.52
C PHE A 40 9.26 -9.24 -2.65
N SER A 41 10.39 -8.99 -1.97
CA SER A 41 11.04 -7.68 -1.84
C SER A 41 10.02 -6.53 -1.60
N PRO A 42 9.18 -6.61 -0.56
CA PRO A 42 8.24 -5.55 -0.24
C PRO A 42 8.87 -4.35 0.47
N TRP A 43 10.02 -4.55 1.12
CA TRP A 43 10.52 -3.65 2.15
C TRP A 43 11.52 -2.63 1.61
N GLY A 44 11.38 -1.38 2.07
CA GLY A 44 12.49 -0.42 2.03
C GLY A 44 12.83 0.17 0.66
N HIS A 45 11.97 -0.03 -0.35
CA HIS A 45 12.10 0.65 -1.63
C HIS A 45 11.16 1.84 -1.67
N VAL A 46 9.88 1.58 -1.90
CA VAL A 46 8.83 2.59 -2.01
C VAL A 46 7.59 2.02 -1.34
N TRP A 47 6.79 2.89 -0.72
CA TRP A 47 5.43 2.51 -0.35
C TRP A 47 4.68 2.05 -1.61
N GLN A 48 3.76 1.11 -1.47
CA GLN A 48 3.04 0.53 -2.62
C GLN A 48 1.55 0.80 -2.47
N TRP A 49 0.98 1.54 -3.42
CA TRP A 49 -0.47 1.69 -3.56
C TRP A 49 -1.16 0.33 -3.70
N THR A 50 -2.28 0.18 -3.00
CA THR A 50 -3.20 -0.96 -3.14
C THR A 50 -4.53 -0.48 -3.72
N ALA A 51 -5.34 -1.40 -4.24
CA ALA A 51 -6.71 -1.10 -4.67
C ALA A 51 -7.67 -0.85 -3.49
N SER A 52 -7.24 -1.11 -2.25
CA SER A 52 -8.10 -1.10 -1.08
C SER A 52 -8.26 0.32 -0.50
N PRO A 53 -9.49 0.79 -0.23
CA PRO A 53 -9.67 1.97 0.60
C PRO A 53 -9.08 1.70 1.99
N PHE A 54 -8.56 2.73 2.65
CA PHE A 54 -8.19 2.62 4.05
C PHE A 54 -9.48 2.55 4.86
N ALA A 55 -9.84 1.35 5.30
CA ALA A 55 -11.06 1.07 6.03
C ALA A 55 -10.73 0.33 7.33
N PRO A 56 -11.61 0.39 8.36
CA PRO A 56 -11.43 -0.41 9.56
C PRO A 56 -11.55 -1.90 9.22
N TYR A 57 -10.68 -2.72 9.82
CA TYR A 57 -10.89 -4.16 9.83
C TYR A 57 -12.07 -4.52 10.74
N ALA A 58 -12.67 -5.68 10.51
CA ALA A 58 -13.74 -6.19 11.37
C ALA A 58 -13.25 -6.27 12.82
N GLY A 59 -14.01 -5.68 13.75
CA GLY A 59 -13.62 -5.62 15.16
C GLY A 59 -12.60 -4.53 15.52
N PHE A 60 -12.31 -3.59 14.61
CA PHE A 60 -11.46 -2.44 14.93
C PHE A 60 -11.95 -1.70 16.18
N SER A 61 -11.01 -1.45 17.09
CA SER A 61 -11.16 -0.52 18.21
C SER A 61 -10.00 0.46 18.17
N PRO A 62 -10.23 1.77 18.32
CA PRO A 62 -9.15 2.75 18.30
C PRO A 62 -8.20 2.58 19.48
N ASP A 63 -6.92 2.88 19.24
CA ASP A 63 -5.91 3.13 20.27
C ASP A 63 -6.27 4.42 21.05
N PRO A 64 -5.75 4.67 22.27
CA PRO A 64 -5.89 5.95 22.94
C PRO A 64 -5.59 7.16 22.07
N TYR A 65 -4.68 7.05 21.09
CA TYR A 65 -4.56 8.01 20.01
C TYR A 65 -5.60 7.76 18.91
N ALA A 66 -6.86 8.06 19.21
CA ALA A 66 -8.00 7.74 18.35
C ALA A 66 -7.92 8.39 16.95
N ASP A 67 -7.36 9.59 16.86
CA ASP A 67 -7.26 10.36 15.62
C ASP A 67 -6.18 9.85 14.66
N TYR A 68 -5.39 8.84 15.07
CA TYR A 68 -4.36 8.27 14.22
C TYR A 68 -4.92 7.64 12.95
N SER A 69 -6.01 6.87 13.05
CA SER A 69 -6.58 6.11 11.91
C SER A 69 -8.02 6.51 11.60
N GLN A 70 -8.84 6.69 12.63
CA GLN A 70 -10.30 6.74 12.49
C GLN A 70 -10.82 7.86 11.57
N PRO A 71 -10.29 9.10 11.64
CA PRO A 71 -10.77 10.19 10.79
C PRO A 71 -10.48 9.98 9.29
N TRP A 72 -9.51 9.13 8.97
CA TRP A 72 -8.98 8.95 7.61
C TRP A 72 -9.61 7.78 6.87
N PHE A 73 -10.48 7.02 7.54
CA PHE A 73 -11.18 5.91 6.91
C PHE A 73 -12.07 6.41 5.75
N HIS A 74 -12.09 5.62 4.67
CA HIS A 74 -12.87 5.83 3.45
C HIS A 74 -12.54 7.09 2.62
N SER A 75 -11.77 8.04 3.17
CA SER A 75 -11.21 9.18 2.42
C SER A 75 -9.81 8.87 1.86
N HIS A 76 -9.08 7.95 2.50
CA HIS A 76 -7.73 7.58 2.11
C HIS A 76 -7.69 6.17 1.48
N ARG A 77 -6.58 5.88 0.82
CA ARG A 77 -6.27 4.55 0.25
C ARG A 77 -5.09 3.93 0.98
N ALA A 78 -5.13 2.62 1.17
CA ALA A 78 -4.09 1.91 1.91
C ALA A 78 -2.81 1.76 1.06
N VAL A 79 -1.67 1.99 1.69
CA VAL A 79 -0.33 1.73 1.14
C VAL A 79 0.46 0.80 2.07
N ARG A 80 1.34 -0.01 1.48
CA ARG A 80 2.04 -1.10 2.19
C ARG A 80 3.55 -1.11 1.86
N GLY A 81 4.35 -1.82 2.66
CA GLY A 81 5.75 -2.14 2.35
C GLY A 81 6.82 -1.19 2.92
N GLY A 82 6.49 0.07 3.19
CA GLY A 82 7.52 1.04 3.57
C GLY A 82 8.39 1.48 2.39
N SER A 83 9.03 2.63 2.55
CA SER A 83 10.03 3.16 1.60
C SER A 83 11.44 3.11 2.19
N PHE A 84 12.45 3.47 1.39
CA PHE A 84 13.84 3.62 1.84
C PHE A 84 14.01 4.61 3.00
N ALA A 85 13.05 5.52 3.17
CA ALA A 85 13.02 6.50 4.26
C ALA A 85 12.25 6.01 5.51
N THR A 86 11.68 4.80 5.47
CA THR A 86 10.90 4.26 6.60
C THR A 86 11.84 3.60 7.62
N PRO A 87 11.78 3.98 8.91
CA PRO A 87 12.58 3.34 9.94
C PRO A 87 12.33 1.83 10.03
N ALA A 88 13.39 1.03 10.15
CA ALA A 88 13.30 -0.44 10.16
C ALA A 88 12.30 -0.99 11.19
N ARG A 89 12.16 -0.34 12.35
CA ARG A 89 11.20 -0.73 13.41
C ARG A 89 9.72 -0.64 13.01
N LEU A 90 9.39 0.04 11.91
CA LEU A 90 8.02 0.18 11.39
C LEU A 90 7.77 -0.75 10.19
N LEU A 91 8.79 -1.48 9.74
CA LEU A 91 8.65 -2.42 8.63
C LEU A 91 8.03 -3.73 9.14
N ASP A 92 6.73 -3.86 8.95
CA ASP A 92 5.96 -5.05 9.29
C ASP A 92 4.94 -5.36 8.18
N PRO A 93 4.71 -6.63 7.80
CA PRO A 93 3.71 -7.00 6.81
C PRO A 93 2.28 -6.58 7.14
N ALA A 94 1.93 -6.44 8.41
CA ALA A 94 0.65 -5.93 8.86
C ALA A 94 0.62 -4.38 8.94
N PHE A 95 1.74 -3.66 8.87
CA PHE A 95 1.76 -2.20 9.03
C PHE A 95 1.10 -1.44 7.87
N ARG A 96 -0.06 -0.84 8.14
CA ARG A 96 -0.85 -0.09 7.14
C ARG A 96 -0.52 1.38 7.26
N ASN A 97 -0.13 1.99 6.14
CA ASN A 97 -0.09 3.43 6.01
C ASN A 97 -1.19 3.85 5.02
N PHE A 98 -1.52 5.14 4.97
CA PHE A 98 -2.66 5.63 4.23
C PHE A 98 -2.45 7.08 3.78
N TYR A 99 -2.90 7.37 2.57
CA TYR A 99 -2.77 8.71 1.96
C TYR A 99 -3.98 8.98 1.07
N GLU A 100 -4.27 10.26 0.84
CA GLU A 100 -5.28 10.63 -0.14
C GLU A 100 -4.84 10.15 -1.54
N PRO A 101 -5.75 9.63 -2.37
CA PRO A 101 -5.39 8.97 -3.64
C PRO A 101 -4.64 9.87 -4.63
N GLN A 102 -4.86 11.19 -4.59
CA GLN A 102 -4.22 12.17 -5.46
C GLN A 102 -2.77 12.50 -5.08
N ARG A 103 -2.30 12.12 -3.88
CA ARG A 103 -0.96 12.50 -3.43
C ARG A 103 0.12 11.74 -4.20
N ASP A 104 1.13 12.48 -4.64
CA ASP A 104 2.33 12.01 -5.34
C ASP A 104 3.62 12.51 -4.65
N ASP A 105 3.51 13.31 -3.60
CA ASP A 105 4.64 13.88 -2.85
C ASP A 105 5.31 12.89 -1.88
N ILE A 106 4.76 11.66 -1.78
CA ILE A 106 5.24 10.59 -0.91
C ILE A 106 6.22 9.72 -1.69
N PHE A 107 7.17 9.05 -1.02
CA PHE A 107 7.99 7.98 -1.60
C PHE A 107 7.15 6.70 -1.85
N VAL A 108 6.14 6.84 -2.71
CA VAL A 108 5.13 5.84 -3.04
C VAL A 108 5.16 5.55 -4.53
N GLY A 109 5.12 4.25 -4.85
CA GLY A 109 4.95 3.68 -6.17
C GLY A 109 3.86 2.63 -6.13
N PHE A 110 3.99 1.58 -6.94
CA PHE A 110 3.03 0.49 -6.94
C PHE A 110 3.66 -0.83 -7.40
N ARG A 111 2.99 -1.92 -7.04
CA ARG A 111 3.22 -3.25 -7.60
C ARG A 111 1.93 -3.68 -8.29
N SER A 112 2.03 -4.18 -9.51
CA SER A 112 0.86 -4.66 -10.24
C SER A 112 0.58 -6.14 -9.96
N ALA A 113 -0.69 -6.50 -10.03
CA ALA A 113 -1.21 -7.86 -9.91
C ALA A 113 -1.99 -8.22 -11.18
N ARG A 114 -2.19 -9.53 -11.38
CA ARG A 114 -3.06 -10.08 -12.42
C ARG A 114 -3.97 -11.12 -11.81
N ASN A 115 -5.17 -11.27 -12.35
CA ASN A 115 -6.03 -12.39 -12.01
C ASN A 115 -5.43 -13.68 -12.59
N VAL A 116 -5.61 -14.78 -11.87
CA VAL A 116 -5.32 -16.11 -12.39
C VAL A 116 -6.61 -16.61 -13.05
N SER A 117 -6.50 -16.97 -14.33
CA SER A 117 -7.58 -17.61 -15.09
C SER A 117 -7.78 -19.05 -14.66
#